data_AF-A0AAD9TMJ8-F1
#
_entry.id   AF-A0AAD9TMJ8-F1
#
_cell.length_a   1.000
_cell.length_b   1.000
_cell.length_c   1.000
_cell.angle_alpha   90.00
_cell.angle_beta   90.00
_cell.angle_gamma   90.00
#
_symmetry.space_group_name_H-M   'P 1'
#
loop_
_entity.id
_entity.type
_entity.pdbx_description
1 polymer ?
#
loop_
_entity_poly.entity_id
_entity_poly.type
_entity_poly.pdbx_seq_one_letter_code
_entity_poly.pdbx_strand_id
1 'polypeptide(L)'
;MEKTGKEPCPIECFKKFHVRKNSEAWTHEKAEELYKQMETKITNAREEGSEVNDWDIYRETIGEPSHGRILGLGVGIKAKDVYGSSSEGSYKRARVDKTEELELKIRSMDKELQQLRGLVVAMMSNSNA
;
A
#
# COMPACT_ATOMS: atom_id res chain seq x y z
N MET A 1 22.14 6.60 -9.93
CA MET A 1 20.98 7.46 -10.23
C MET A 1 21.45 8.89 -10.18
N GLU A 2 21.70 9.50 -11.34
CA GLU A 2 22.00 10.92 -11.41
C GLU A 2 20.83 11.69 -10.81
N LYS A 3 21.08 12.36 -9.67
CA LYS A 3 20.13 13.32 -9.10
C LYS A 3 20.43 14.66 -9.75
N THR A 4 20.07 14.79 -11.02
CA THR A 4 19.83 16.13 -11.56
C THR A 4 18.70 16.70 -10.72
N GLY A 5 18.97 17.79 -9.98
CA GLY A 5 17.98 18.45 -9.11
C GLY A 5 16.82 19.10 -9.87
N LYS A 6 16.51 18.62 -11.08
CA LYS A 6 15.38 19.02 -11.88
C LYS A 6 14.15 18.24 -11.41
N GLU A 7 13.07 18.96 -11.19
CA GLU A 7 11.78 18.36 -10.88
C GLU A 7 11.34 17.48 -12.05
N PRO A 8 11.03 16.19 -11.82
CA PRO A 8 10.57 15.30 -12.89
C PRO A 8 9.19 15.72 -13.38
N CYS A 9 8.93 15.54 -14.67
CA CYS A 9 7.62 15.84 -15.22
C CYS A 9 6.55 14.83 -14.75
N PRO A 10 5.25 15.11 -14.89
CA PRO A 10 4.16 14.24 -14.44
C PRO A 10 4.24 12.82 -15.01
N ILE A 11 4.69 12.71 -16.27
CA ILE A 11 4.79 11.44 -17.01
C ILE A 11 6.00 10.64 -16.53
N GLU A 12 7.12 11.30 -16.22
CA GLU A 12 8.26 10.67 -15.56
C GLU A 12 7.91 10.19 -14.14
N CYS A 13 7.16 11.01 -13.39
CA CYS A 13 6.62 10.62 -12.08
C CYS A 13 5.76 9.37 -12.23
N PHE A 14 4.85 9.36 -13.20
CA PHE A 14 3.96 8.23 -13.47
C PHE A 14 4.74 6.93 -13.67
N LYS A 15 5.74 6.94 -14.54
CA LYS A 15 6.63 5.80 -14.79
C LYS A 15 7.33 5.34 -13.51
N LYS A 16 7.90 6.28 -12.74
CA LYS A 16 8.59 5.96 -11.47
C LYS A 16 7.69 5.29 -10.44
N PHE A 17 6.42 5.67 -10.37
CA PHE A 17 5.48 5.06 -9.42
C PHE A 17 4.96 3.69 -9.86
N HIS A 18 4.91 3.42 -11.17
CA HIS A 18 4.31 2.21 -11.72
C HIS A 18 5.31 1.17 -12.22
N VAL A 19 6.61 1.48 -12.24
CA VAL A 19 7.68 0.52 -12.54
C VAL A 19 8.26 -0.02 -11.24
N ARG A 20 8.48 -1.34 -11.18
CA ARG A 20 9.03 -2.00 -9.97
C ARG A 20 10.44 -1.49 -9.69
N LYS A 21 10.75 -1.29 -8.40
CA LYS A 21 12.09 -0.87 -7.98
C LYS A 21 13.14 -1.89 -8.47
N ASN A 22 14.18 -1.41 -9.16
CA ASN A 22 15.28 -2.20 -9.73
C ASN A 22 14.89 -3.14 -10.89
N SER A 23 13.74 -2.92 -11.53
CA SER A 23 13.31 -3.63 -12.73
C SER A 23 12.70 -2.63 -13.70
N GLU A 24 12.67 -2.94 -15.00
CA GLU A 24 11.86 -2.20 -15.97
C GLU A 24 10.43 -2.75 -16.09
N ALA A 25 10.08 -3.75 -15.28
CA ALA A 25 8.77 -4.36 -15.28
C ALA A 25 7.70 -3.44 -14.66
N TRP A 26 6.59 -3.30 -15.36
CA TRP A 26 5.40 -2.60 -14.88
C TRP A 26 4.72 -3.35 -13.73
N THR A 27 4.18 -2.59 -12.79
CA THR A 27 3.42 -3.11 -11.64
C THR A 27 2.04 -3.61 -12.04
N HIS A 28 1.45 -3.01 -13.08
CA HIS A 28 0.13 -3.34 -13.61
C HIS A 28 0.13 -3.13 -15.12
N GLU A 29 -0.46 -4.07 -15.88
CA GLU A 29 -0.58 -3.98 -17.35
C GLU A 29 -1.27 -2.68 -17.79
N LYS A 30 -2.33 -2.30 -17.08
CA LYS A 30 -3.01 -1.01 -17.34
C LYS A 30 -2.11 0.21 -17.24
N ALA A 31 -1.15 0.22 -16.31
CA ALA A 31 -0.23 1.35 -16.19
C ALA A 31 0.72 1.42 -17.40
N GLU A 32 1.12 0.26 -17.93
CA GLU A 32 1.90 0.18 -19.16
C GLU A 32 1.11 0.72 -20.37
N GLU A 33 -0.16 0.32 -20.52
CA GLU A 33 -1.03 0.84 -21.59
C GLU A 33 -1.18 2.37 -21.51
N LEU A 34 -1.47 2.90 -20.32
CA LEU A 34 -1.65 4.34 -20.13
C LEU A 34 -0.37 5.11 -20.43
N TYR A 35 0.79 4.57 -20.04
CA TYR A 35 2.06 5.19 -20.38
C TYR A 35 2.33 5.19 -21.90
N LYS A 36 2.05 4.09 -22.61
CA LYS A 36 2.16 4.02 -24.08
C LYS A 36 1.22 5.03 -24.78
N GLN A 37 0.02 5.24 -24.23
CA GLN A 37 -0.91 6.26 -24.73
C GLN A 37 -0.33 7.68 -24.56
N MET A 38 0.29 7.99 -23.41
CA MET A 38 0.97 9.27 -23.21
C MET A 38 2.12 9.47 -24.19
N GLU A 39 2.97 8.45 -24.41
CA GLU A 39 4.08 8.53 -25.37
C GLU A 39 3.60 8.76 -26.80
N THR A 40 2.51 8.12 -27.20
CA THR A 40 1.89 8.32 -28.52
C THR A 40 1.38 9.76 -28.66
N LYS A 41 0.69 10.29 -27.64
CA LYS A 41 0.21 11.68 -27.64
C LYS A 41 1.34 12.71 -27.69
N ILE A 42 2.42 12.48 -26.95
CA ILE A 42 3.63 13.32 -27.02
C ILE A 42 4.20 13.30 -28.44
N THR A 43 4.28 12.12 -29.05
CA THR A 43 4.85 11.95 -30.39
C THR A 43 4.01 12.69 -31.42
N ASN A 44 2.68 12.49 -31.41
CA ASN A 44 1.75 13.18 -32.31
C ASN A 44 1.82 14.70 -32.16
N ALA A 45 1.81 15.21 -30.92
CA ALA A 45 1.88 16.65 -30.67
C ALA A 45 3.19 17.26 -31.19
N ARG A 46 4.32 16.54 -31.08
CA ARG A 46 5.61 16.96 -31.65
C ARG A 46 5.61 16.94 -33.17
N GLU A 47 5.02 15.92 -33.79
CA GLU A 47 4.89 15.82 -35.25
C GLU A 47 4.02 16.95 -35.84
N GLU A 48 2.98 17.34 -35.12
CA GLU A 48 2.10 18.47 -35.47
C GLU A 48 2.76 19.85 -35.22
N GLY A 49 3.96 19.89 -34.63
CA GLY A 49 4.64 21.13 -34.26
C GLY A 49 3.98 21.89 -33.10
N SER A 50 3.11 21.21 -32.35
CA SER A 50 2.38 21.78 -31.21
C SER A 50 3.26 21.83 -29.96
N GLU A 51 3.00 22.81 -29.09
CA GLU A 51 3.61 22.84 -27.77
C GLU A 51 3.10 21.66 -26.92
N VAL A 52 4.03 20.84 -26.42
CA VAL A 52 3.69 19.68 -25.59
C VAL A 52 3.55 20.12 -24.14
N ASN A 53 2.33 20.11 -23.62
CA ASN A 53 2.09 20.24 -22.19
C ASN A 53 1.90 18.85 -21.55
N ASP A 54 2.93 18.38 -20.85
CA ASP A 54 2.93 17.08 -20.17
C ASP A 54 1.79 16.94 -19.16
N TRP A 55 1.37 18.03 -18.51
CA TRP A 55 0.24 18.01 -17.58
C TRP A 55 -1.10 17.81 -18.27
N ASP A 56 -1.28 18.39 -19.45
CA ASP A 56 -2.51 18.24 -20.22
C ASP A 56 -2.62 16.81 -20.75
N ILE A 57 -1.54 16.27 -21.32
CA ILE A 57 -1.46 14.87 -21.77
C ILE A 57 -1.72 13.91 -20.60
N TYR A 58 -1.11 14.18 -19.44
CA TYR A 58 -1.33 13.38 -18.23
C TYR A 58 -2.80 13.40 -17.80
N ARG A 59 -3.41 14.59 -17.67
CA ARG A 59 -4.81 14.73 -17.23
C ARG A 59 -5.78 14.12 -18.24
N GLU A 60 -5.54 14.28 -19.53
CA GLU A 60 -6.40 13.70 -20.57
C GLU A 60 -6.32 12.16 -20.57
N THR A 61 -5.14 11.60 -20.29
CA THR A 61 -4.93 10.14 -20.30
C THR A 61 -5.37 9.46 -19.00
N ILE A 62 -5.05 10.05 -17.84
CA ILE A 62 -5.44 9.51 -16.54
C ILE A 62 -6.88 9.89 -16.17
N GLY A 63 -7.35 11.02 -16.67
CA GLY A 63 -8.61 11.64 -16.29
C GLY A 63 -8.52 12.38 -14.96
N GLU A 64 -9.60 13.10 -14.64
CA GLU A 64 -9.68 13.86 -13.40
C GLU A 64 -9.72 12.97 -12.16
N PRO A 65 -9.10 13.42 -11.04
CA PRO A 65 -9.27 12.79 -9.75
C PRO A 65 -10.75 12.71 -9.39
N SER A 66 -11.21 11.53 -8.99
CA SER A 66 -12.59 11.36 -8.52
C SER A 66 -12.62 10.37 -7.36
N HIS A 67 -13.62 10.52 -6.49
CA HIS A 67 -13.74 9.71 -5.29
C HIS A 67 -13.80 8.19 -5.60
N GLY A 68 -12.98 7.41 -4.89
CA GLY A 68 -12.94 5.95 -5.00
C GLY A 68 -12.18 5.39 -6.20
N ARG A 69 -11.58 6.24 -7.04
CA ARG A 69 -10.65 5.80 -8.09
C ARG A 69 -9.24 5.59 -7.54
N ILE A 70 -8.52 4.62 -8.10
CA ILE A 70 -7.08 4.51 -7.84
C ILE A 70 -6.37 5.60 -8.63
N LEU A 71 -5.56 6.39 -7.93
CA LEU A 71 -4.73 7.42 -8.54
C LEU A 71 -3.77 6.79 -9.54
N GLY A 72 -3.76 7.29 -10.78
CA GLY A 72 -2.86 6.84 -11.84
C GLY A 72 -3.34 5.65 -12.69
N LEU A 73 -4.42 4.96 -12.34
CA LEU A 73 -4.90 3.83 -13.16
C LEU A 73 -5.99 4.21 -14.18
N GLY A 74 -6.06 5.48 -14.53
CA GLY A 74 -6.97 5.98 -15.55
C GLY A 74 -8.42 6.11 -15.08
N VAL A 75 -9.27 6.54 -16.01
CA VAL A 75 -10.70 6.73 -15.77
C VAL A 75 -11.38 5.39 -15.52
N GLY A 76 -12.12 5.31 -14.41
CA GLY A 76 -13.04 4.20 -14.15
C GLY A 76 -12.48 3.08 -13.28
N ILE A 77 -11.16 2.99 -13.08
CA ILE A 77 -10.59 1.96 -12.21
C ILE A 77 -10.76 2.36 -10.75
N LYS A 78 -11.53 1.55 -10.01
CA LYS A 78 -11.73 1.67 -8.58
C LYS A 78 -10.84 0.70 -7.83
N ALA A 79 -10.64 0.97 -6.54
CA ALA A 79 -9.87 0.10 -5.65
C ALA A 79 -10.30 -1.37 -5.72
N LYS A 80 -11.61 -1.61 -5.83
CA LYS A 80 -12.19 -2.97 -5.94
C LYS A 80 -11.79 -3.74 -7.20
N ASP A 81 -11.46 -3.04 -8.28
CA ASP A 81 -11.16 -3.65 -9.57
C ASP A 81 -9.70 -4.16 -9.61
N VAL A 82 -8.85 -3.65 -8.70
CA VAL A 82 -7.42 -4.00 -8.60
C VAL A 82 -7.13 -4.84 -7.35
N TYR A 83 -7.69 -4.46 -6.21
CA TYR A 83 -7.43 -5.11 -4.93
C TYR A 83 -8.54 -6.09 -4.50
N GLY A 84 -9.60 -6.22 -5.30
CA GLY A 84 -10.81 -6.95 -4.90
C GLY A 84 -11.66 -6.16 -3.90
N SER A 85 -12.87 -6.64 -3.62
CA SER A 85 -13.74 -6.00 -2.63
C SER A 85 -13.06 -5.99 -1.25
N SER A 86 -12.96 -4.80 -0.64
CA SER A 86 -12.42 -4.61 0.72
C SER A 86 -13.25 -5.30 1.82
N SER A 87 -14.25 -6.12 1.49
CA SER A 87 -15.18 -6.72 2.46
C SER A 87 -14.66 -7.98 3.16
N GLU A 88 -13.61 -8.66 2.69
CA GLU A 88 -13.35 -10.06 3.15
C GLU A 88 -11.97 -10.36 3.74
N GLY A 89 -10.97 -9.48 3.61
CA GLY A 89 -9.58 -9.92 3.75
C GLY A 89 -8.88 -9.70 5.09
N SER A 90 -8.65 -8.43 5.44
CA SER A 90 -7.43 -8.08 6.20
C SER A 90 -7.70 -7.56 7.61
N TYR A 91 -8.69 -6.68 7.80
CA TYR A 91 -8.90 -6.04 9.10
C TYR A 91 -9.58 -6.95 10.13
N LYS A 92 -10.40 -7.92 9.69
CA LYS A 92 -11.05 -8.87 10.60
C LYS A 92 -10.07 -9.94 11.10
N ARG A 93 -9.27 -10.53 10.20
CA ARG A 93 -8.28 -11.57 10.55
C ARG A 93 -7.21 -11.05 11.53
N ALA A 94 -6.63 -9.89 11.23
CA ALA A 94 -5.63 -9.27 12.09
C ALA A 94 -6.16 -8.91 13.51
N ARG A 95 -7.47 -8.70 13.66
CA ARG A 95 -8.09 -8.50 14.98
C ARG A 95 -8.19 -9.82 15.75
N VAL A 96 -8.57 -10.91 15.08
CA VAL A 96 -8.72 -12.25 15.67
C VAL A 96 -7.38 -12.79 16.17
N ASP A 97 -6.35 -12.75 15.33
CA ASP A 97 -5.01 -13.24 15.69
C ASP A 97 -4.45 -12.50 16.92
N LYS A 98 -4.69 -11.19 16.99
CA LYS A 98 -4.26 -10.35 18.12
C LYS A 98 -5.05 -10.63 19.40
N THR A 99 -6.33 -10.99 19.30
CA THR A 99 -7.10 -11.43 20.47
C THR A 99 -6.63 -12.78 21.01
N GLU A 100 -6.35 -13.76 20.13
CA GLU A 100 -5.85 -15.07 20.56
C GLU A 100 -4.47 -14.97 21.23
N GLU A 101 -3.57 -14.15 20.69
CA GLU A 101 -2.26 -13.89 21.31
C GLU A 101 -2.40 -13.30 22.72
N LEU A 102 -3.30 -12.32 22.90
CA LEU A 102 -3.55 -11.70 24.19
C LEU A 102 -4.16 -12.69 25.20
N GLU A 103 -5.08 -13.54 24.78
CA GLU A 103 -5.68 -14.57 25.65
C GLU A 103 -4.66 -15.61 26.13
N LEU A 104 -3.73 -16.03 25.26
CA LEU A 104 -2.65 -16.92 25.63
C LEU A 104 -1.71 -16.27 26.65
N LYS A 105 -1.39 -14.98 26.44
CA LYS A 105 -0.54 -14.22 27.36
C LYS A 105 -1.19 -14.05 28.74
N ILE A 106 -2.48 -13.74 28.79
CA ILE A 106 -3.24 -13.64 30.04
C ILE A 106 -3.21 -14.99 30.78
N ARG A 107 -3.48 -16.10 30.09
CA ARG A 107 -3.43 -17.44 30.69
C ARG A 107 -2.04 -17.81 31.21
N SER A 108 -0.97 -17.40 30.54
CA SER A 108 0.39 -17.62 31.03
C SER A 108 0.65 -16.85 32.32
N MET A 109 0.31 -15.57 32.34
CA MET A 109 0.49 -14.70 33.51
C MET A 109 -0.34 -15.19 34.71
N ASP A 110 -1.56 -15.67 34.50
CA ASP A 110 -2.38 -16.23 35.59
C ASP A 110 -1.73 -17.47 36.23
N LYS A 111 -1.11 -18.34 35.41
CA LYS A 111 -0.38 -19.51 35.94
C LYS A 111 0.83 -19.09 36.76
N GLU A 112 1.62 -18.13 36.28
CA GLU A 112 2.78 -17.60 37.01
C GLU A 112 2.36 -16.97 38.35
N LEU A 113 1.28 -16.19 38.35
CA LEU A 113 0.73 -15.59 39.57
C LEU A 113 0.24 -16.65 40.56
N GLN A 114 -0.40 -17.72 40.09
CA GLN A 114 -0.82 -18.83 40.96
C GLN A 114 0.38 -19.56 41.58
N GLN A 115 1.44 -19.79 40.80
CA GLN A 115 2.68 -20.41 41.31
C GLN A 115 3.35 -19.55 42.37
N LEU A 116 3.50 -18.25 42.12
CA LEU A 116 4.09 -17.31 43.07
C LEU A 116 3.26 -17.21 44.37
N ARG A 117 1.93 -17.15 44.25
CA ARG A 117 1.03 -17.16 45.42
C ARG A 117 1.20 -18.42 46.24
N GLY A 118 1.29 -19.60 45.61
CA GLY A 118 1.51 -20.87 46.30
C GLY A 118 2.84 -20.89 47.07
N LEU A 119 3.91 -20.39 46.44
CA LEU A 119 5.23 -20.26 47.06
C LEU A 119 5.22 -19.34 48.29
N VAL A 120 4.58 -18.17 48.20
CA VAL A 120 4.46 -17.23 49.32
C VAL A 120 3.68 -17.85 50.48
N VAL A 121 2.55 -18.53 50.20
CA VAL A 121 1.75 -19.21 51.23
C VAL A 121 2.55 -20.32 51.93
N ALA A 122 3.32 -21.11 51.18
CA ALA A 122 4.17 -22.15 51.75
C ALA A 122 5.27 -21.56 52.65
N MET A 123 5.92 -20.47 52.21
CA MET A 123 6.93 -19.79 53.02
C MET A 123 6.35 -19.20 54.32
N MET A 124 5.18 -18.55 54.24
CA MET A 124 4.51 -17.99 55.43
C MET A 124 4.00 -19.06 56.39
N SER A 125 3.63 -20.25 55.89
CA SER A 125 3.20 -21.36 56.72
C SER A 125 4.37 -22.02 57.45
N ASN A 126 5.55 -22.09 56.81
CA ASN A 126 6.76 -22.65 57.40
C ASN A 126 7.46 -21.71 58.40
N SER A 127 7.18 -20.40 58.37
CA SER A 127 7.75 -19.43 59.31
C SER A 127 6.96 -19.29 60.64
N ASN A 128 5.78 -19.93 60.73
CA ASN A 128 4.88 -19.87 61.89
C ASN A 128 4.79 -21.21 62.65
N ALA A 129 5.65 -22.18 62.33
CA ALA A 129 5.82 -23.46 63.02
C ALA A 129 7.16 -23.48 63.78
#